data_AF-A0A2V9QET5-F1
#
_entry.id   AF-A0A2V9QET5-F1
#
_cell.length_a   1.000
_cell.length_b   1.000
_cell.length_c   1.000
_cell.angle_alpha   90.00
_cell.angle_beta   90.00
_cell.angle_gamma   90.00
#
_symmetry.space_group_name_H-M   'P 1'
#
loop_
_entity.id
_entity.type
_entity.pdbx_description
1 polymer ?
#
loop_
_entity_poly.entity_id
_entity_poly.type
_entity_poly.pdbx_seq_one_letter_code
_entity_poly.pdbx_strand_id
1 'polypeptide(L)' 'LLGGRGRPPHTNIKFASIGPVTSATLRELDFPVDIETKEYTIPGLVKAILAAGS' A
#
# COMPACT_ATOMS: atom_id res chain seq x y z
N LEU A 1 -22.31 -3.25 21.46
CA LEU A 1 -22.86 -3.25 20.08
C LEU A 1 -22.65 -1.87 19.47
N LEU A 2 -21.50 -1.63 18.85
CA LEU A 2 -21.29 -0.54 17.89
C LEU A 2 -20.46 -1.13 16.77
N GLY A 3 -21.14 -1.62 15.73
CA GLY A 3 -20.50 -2.10 14.52
C GLY A 3 -19.85 -0.92 13.81
N GLY A 4 -18.55 -0.76 13.97
CA GLY A 4 -17.75 0.01 13.04
C GLY A 4 -18.03 -0.56 11.65
N ARG A 5 -18.48 0.27 10.71
CA ARG A 5 -18.63 -0.16 9.32
C ARG A 5 -17.23 -0.55 8.85
N GLY A 6 -16.92 -1.85 8.90
CA GLY A 6 -15.67 -2.37 8.36
C GLY A 6 -15.55 -1.90 6.92
N ARG A 7 -14.41 -1.29 6.58
CA ARG A 7 -14.15 -0.87 5.21
C ARG A 7 -14.27 -2.11 4.33
N PRO A 8 -15.00 -2.06 3.19
CA PRO A 8 -15.16 -3.23 2.35
C PRO A 8 -13.78 -3.75 1.92
N PRO A 9 -13.58 -5.07 1.90
CA PRO A 9 -12.28 -5.64 1.56
C PRO A 9 -11.88 -5.22 0.14
N HIS A 10 -10.65 -4.73 0.02
CA HIS A 10 -10.06 -4.29 -1.25
C HIS A 10 -9.37 -5.46 -1.96
N THR A 11 -10.14 -6.49 -2.33
CA THR A 11 -9.60 -7.78 -2.80
C THR A 11 -8.91 -7.76 -4.15
N ASN A 12 -9.07 -6.69 -4.94
CA ASN A 12 -8.51 -6.56 -6.29
C ASN A 12 -7.66 -5.29 -6.45
N ILE A 13 -7.18 -4.71 -5.34
CA ILE A 13 -6.34 -3.51 -5.35
C ILE A 13 -5.11 -3.83 -4.52
N LYS A 14 -3.92 -3.55 -5.07
CA LYS A 14 -2.67 -3.57 -4.32
C LYS A 14 -2.30 -2.16 -3.87
N PHE A 15 -1.89 -2.02 -2.63
CA PHE A 15 -1.44 -0.76 -2.04
C PHE A 15 0.08 -0.62 -2.19
N ALA A 16 0.50 0.47 -2.82
CA ALA A 16 1.90 0.80 -3.01
C ALA A 16 2.27 2.08 -2.25
N SER A 17 3.47 2.11 -1.67
CA SER A 17 4.02 3.27 -0.99
C SER A 17 5.38 3.69 -1.57
N ILE A 18 5.63 5.00 -1.55
CA ILE A 18 6.89 5.61 -2.01
C ILE A 18 8.05 5.43 -1.01
N GLY A 19 7.76 5.06 0.23
CA GLY A 19 8.76 4.88 1.27
C GLY A 19 8.19 4.66 2.67
N PRO A 20 9.06 4.51 3.68
CA PRO A 20 8.72 3.95 4.99
C PRO A 20 7.73 4.80 5.80
N VAL A 21 7.77 6.14 5.65
CA VAL A 21 6.82 7.03 6.33
C VAL A 21 5.39 6.83 5.80
N THR A 22 5.21 6.78 4.48
CA THR A 22 3.90 6.51 3.88
C THR A 22 3.41 5.10 4.22
N SER A 23 4.31 4.12 4.27
CA SER A 23 3.96 2.77 4.72
C SER A 23 3.51 2.72 6.18
N ALA A 24 4.10 3.53 7.06
CA ALA A 24 3.64 3.64 8.44
C ALA A 24 2.19 4.15 8.48
N THR A 25 1.87 5.19 7.71
CA THR A 25 0.50 5.70 7.58
C THR A 25 -0.49 4.68 7.02
N LEU A 26 -0.10 3.85 6.04
CA LEU A 26 -0.95 2.76 5.56
C LEU A 26 -1.29 1.78 6.70
N ARG A 27 -0.30 1.39 7.50
CA ARG A 27 -0.48 0.48 8.64
C ARG A 27 -1.35 1.11 9.74
N GLU A 28 -1.18 2.39 10.03
CA GLU A 28 -2.02 3.14 11.00
C GLU A 28 -3.49 3.20 10.58
N LEU A 29 -3.76 3.14 9.27
CA LEU A 29 -5.10 3.17 8.69
C LEU A 29 -5.66 1.78 8.36
N ASP A 30 -5.04 0.71 8.88
CA ASP A 30 -5.40 -0.69 8.64
C ASP A 30 -5.40 -1.09 7.14
N PHE A 31 -4.54 -0.45 6.35
CA PHE A 31 -4.27 -0.87 4.97
C PHE A 31 -3.04 -1.75 4.88
N PRO A 32 -3.02 -2.74 3.97
CA PRO A 32 -1.82 -3.50 3.69
C PRO A 32 -0.76 -2.61 3.00
N VAL A 33 0.49 -3.04 3.09
CA VAL A 33 1.60 -2.47 2.32
C VAL A 33 2.10 -3.56 1.38
N ASP A 34 1.37 -3.75 0.29
CA ASP A 34 1.68 -4.82 -0.68
C ASP A 34 2.98 -4.53 -1.44
N ILE A 35 3.30 -3.25 -1.64
CA ILE A 35 4.48 -2.79 -2.37
C ILE A 35 5.09 -1.60 -1.62
N GLU A 36 6.36 -1.69 -1.26
CA GLU A 36 7.17 -0.56 -0.80
C GLU A 36 8.41 -0.48 -1.68
N THR A 37 8.65 0.66 -2.32
CA THR A 37 9.87 0.84 -3.12
C THR A 37 11.10 1.03 -2.24
N LYS A 38 12.21 0.40 -2.62
CA LYS A 38 13.54 0.61 -1.99
C LYS A 38 14.21 1.90 -2.47
N GLU A 39 13.79 2.39 -3.64
CA GLU A 39 14.28 3.62 -4.22
C GLU A 39 13.16 4.67 -4.13
N TYR A 40 13.34 5.68 -3.29
CA TYR A 40 12.33 6.71 -2.97
C TYR A 40 12.21 7.78 -4.07
N THR A 41 12.09 7.32 -5.31
CA THR A 41 11.95 8.13 -6.51
C THR A 41 10.73 7.67 -7.28
N ILE A 42 10.15 8.55 -8.11
CA ILE A 42 9.02 8.16 -8.96
C ILE A 42 9.39 6.99 -9.89
N PRO A 43 10.54 6.99 -10.59
CA PRO A 43 10.96 5.84 -11.39
C PRO A 43 11.09 4.54 -10.57
N GLY A 44 11.61 4.63 -9.34
CA GLY A 44 11.72 3.49 -8.43
C GLY A 44 10.35 2.89 -8.08
N LEU A 45 9.38 3.74 -7.74
CA LEU A 45 8.01 3.31 -7.45
C LEU A 45 7.33 2.67 -8.66
N VAL A 46 7.45 3.27 -9.85
CA VAL A 46 6.87 2.70 -11.08
C VAL A 46 7.45 1.31 -11.34
N LYS A 47 8.76 1.12 -11.22
CA LYS A 47 9.40 -0.20 -11.37
C LYS A 47 8.87 -1.21 -10.35
N ALA A 48 8.72 -0.81 -9.08
CA ALA A 48 8.20 -1.68 -8.04
C ALA A 48 6.76 -2.12 -8.33
N ILE A 49 5.90 -1.22 -8.83
CA ILE A 49 4.52 -1.53 -9.22
C ILE A 49 4.50 -2.52 -10.39
N LEU A 50 5.28 -2.27 -11.44
CA LEU A 50 5.36 -3.16 -12.61
C LEU A 50 5.85 -4.56 -12.24
N ALA A 51 6.83 -4.68 -11.33
CA ALA A 51 7.35 -5.97 -10.86
C ALA A 51 6.33 -6.78 -10.04
N ALA A 52 5.37 -6.13 -9.39
CA ALA A 52 4.36 -6.79 -8.55
C ALA A 52 3.11 -7.23 -9.33
N GLY A 53 2.97 -6.83 -10.60
CA GLY A 53 1.84 -7.11 -11.49
C GLY A 53 2.03 -8.32 -12.41
N SER A 54 3.04 -9.16 -12.16
CA SER A 54 3.31 -10.41 -12.90
C SER A 54 2.61 -11.62 -12.28
#